data_AF-D2R205-F1
#
_entry.id   AF-D2R205-F1
#
_cell.length_a   1.000
_cell.length_b   1.000
_cell.length_c   1.000
_cell.angle_alpha   90.00
_cell.angle_beta   90.00
_cell.angle_gamma   90.00
#
_symmetry.space_group_name_H-M   'P 1'
#
loop_
_entity.id
_entity.type
_entity.pdbx_description
1 polymer ?
#
loop_
_entity_poly.entity_id
_entity_poly.type
_entity_poly.pdbx_seq_one_letter_code
_entity_poly.pdbx_strand_id
1 'polypeptide(L)'
;MKISQLDNLGELRGALLPTIEVAGAVDPLLEVRSENAELVYIIRLQGTKHQPRVRAAGNYQVTIRDDITGKSKTLQLTATASNDAVEKISLE
;
A
#
# COMPACT_ATOMS: atom_id res chain seq x y z
N MET A 1 13.49 14.82 17.34
CA MET A 1 13.20 13.41 16.97
C MET A 1 11.93 13.42 16.11
N LYS A 2 11.97 12.84 14.91
CA LYS A 2 10.81 12.72 14.02
C LYS A 2 10.36 11.26 14.06
N ILE A 3 9.11 11.01 14.44
CA ILE A 3 8.50 9.67 14.46
C ILE A 3 7.55 9.57 13.26
N SER A 4 7.63 8.47 12.51
CA SER A 4 6.81 8.17 11.34
C SER A 4 5.93 6.94 11.57
N GLN A 5 4.79 6.87 10.88
CA GLN A 5 3.96 5.65 10.84
C GLN A 5 4.77 4.45 10.32
N LEU A 6 5.73 4.70 9.42
CA LEU A 6 6.57 3.67 8.81
C LEU A 6 7.60 3.08 9.78
N ASP A 7 7.85 3.73 10.92
CA ASP A 7 8.81 3.23 11.92
C ASP A 7 8.29 1.91 12.56
N ASN A 8 6.96 1.73 12.62
CA ASN A 8 6.33 0.49 13.07
C ASN A 8 6.41 -0.64 12.03
N LEU A 9 6.77 -0.35 10.78
CA LEU A 9 6.89 -1.34 9.71
C LEU A 9 8.29 -1.98 9.65
N GLY A 10 9.13 -1.75 10.66
CA GLY A 10 10.53 -2.20 10.72
C GLY A 10 10.72 -3.70 10.40
N GLU A 11 9.75 -4.54 10.73
CA GLU A 11 9.79 -5.99 10.48
C GLU A 11 9.32 -6.40 9.07
N LEU A 12 8.78 -5.49 8.25
CA LEU A 12 8.18 -5.78 6.93
C LEU A 12 9.15 -5.63 5.75
N ARG A 13 10.43 -5.93 5.91
CA ARG A 13 11.48 -5.62 4.90
C ARG A 13 11.87 -6.79 3.98
N GLY A 14 11.03 -7.82 3.84
CA GLY A 14 11.39 -9.02 3.08
C GLY A 14 11.04 -8.97 1.58
N ALA A 15 10.01 -8.22 1.19
CA ALA A 15 9.62 -8.05 -0.21
C ALA A 15 8.90 -6.71 -0.45
N LEU A 16 8.82 -6.34 -1.73
CA LEU A 16 8.23 -5.09 -2.21
C LEU A 16 7.04 -5.38 -3.11
N LEU A 17 5.92 -4.71 -2.84
CA LEU A 17 4.82 -4.60 -3.79
C LEU A 17 5.16 -3.54 -4.86
N PRO A 18 4.43 -3.51 -6.00
CA PRO A 18 4.57 -2.45 -6.98
C PRO A 18 4.42 -1.07 -6.33
N THR A 19 5.10 -0.07 -6.90
CA THR A 19 4.90 1.31 -6.46
C THR A 19 3.50 1.75 -6.86
N ILE A 20 2.73 2.24 -5.90
CA ILE A 20 1.36 2.70 -6.14
C ILE A 20 1.40 4.20 -6.38
N GLU A 21 0.73 4.63 -7.45
CA GLU A 21 0.50 6.04 -7.77
C GLU A 21 -1.01 6.30 -7.87
N VAL A 22 -1.53 7.18 -7.02
CA VAL A 22 -2.96 7.45 -6.89
C VAL A 22 -3.31 8.81 -7.52
N ALA A 23 -4.33 8.83 -8.37
CA ALA A 23 -4.96 10.03 -8.91
C ALA A 23 -6.36 10.19 -8.32
N GLY A 24 -6.82 11.44 -8.17
CA GLY A 24 -8.16 11.76 -7.70
C GLY A 24 -8.36 11.72 -6.17
N ALA A 25 -7.29 11.56 -5.38
CA ALA A 25 -7.35 11.59 -3.92
C ALA A 25 -6.15 12.33 -3.31
N VAL A 26 -6.34 12.95 -2.16
CA VAL A 26 -5.28 13.60 -1.36
C VAL A 26 -5.01 12.72 -0.14
N ASP A 27 -3.75 12.31 0.04
CA ASP A 27 -3.30 11.52 1.20
C ASP A 27 -4.22 10.32 1.53
N PRO A 28 -4.46 9.40 0.56
CA PRO A 28 -5.41 8.31 0.75
C PRO A 28 -4.91 7.29 1.80
N LEU A 29 -5.85 6.50 2.33
CA LEU A 29 -5.54 5.33 3.13
C LEU A 29 -5.13 4.17 2.24
N LEU A 30 -4.02 3.53 2.61
CA LEU A 30 -3.54 2.29 2.01
C LEU A 30 -3.68 1.17 3.03
N GLU A 31 -4.43 0.14 2.66
CA GLU A 31 -4.64 -1.07 3.44
C GLU A 31 -4.03 -2.26 2.71
N VAL A 32 -3.18 -3.03 3.38
CA VAL A 32 -2.58 -4.26 2.84
C VAL A 32 -3.10 -5.46 3.63
N ARG A 33 -3.67 -6.44 2.92
CA ARG A 33 -4.03 -7.75 3.46
C ARG A 33 -3.23 -8.86 2.79
N SER A 34 -2.98 -9.94 3.52
CA SER A 34 -2.39 -11.17 2.98
C SER A 34 -3.38 -11.87 2.04
N GLU A 35 -2.92 -12.91 1.35
CA GLU A 35 -3.75 -13.79 0.52
C GLU A 35 -4.91 -14.42 1.30
N ASN A 36 -4.75 -14.62 2.61
CA ASN A 36 -5.78 -15.16 3.51
C ASN A 36 -6.70 -14.09 4.11
N ALA A 37 -6.71 -12.88 3.54
CA ALA A 37 -7.45 -11.71 4.02
C ALA A 37 -7.08 -11.23 5.43
N GLU A 38 -5.93 -11.64 5.96
CA GLU A 38 -5.42 -11.11 7.23
C GLU A 38 -4.84 -9.72 7.04
N LEU A 39 -5.16 -8.79 7.95
CA LEU A 39 -4.63 -7.44 7.89
C LEU A 39 -3.14 -7.42 8.20
N VAL A 40 -2.33 -6.95 7.26
CA VAL A 40 -0.88 -6.74 7.47
C VAL A 40 -0.65 -5.37 8.10
N TYR A 41 -1.17 -4.31 7.47
CA TYR A 41 -1.16 -2.95 8.02
C TYR A 41 -2.10 -2.01 7.27
N ILE A 42 -2.35 -0.84 7.87
CA ILE A 42 -3.00 0.32 7.25
C ILE A 42 -2.17 1.55 7.56
N ILE A 43 -1.91 2.38 6.56
CA ILE A 43 -1.25 3.68 6.73
C ILE A 43 -1.99 4.75 5.93
N ARG A 44 -1.86 6.02 6.35
CA ARG A 44 -2.22 7.14 5.49
C ARG A 44 -1.01 7.54 4.67
N LEU A 45 -1.17 7.61 3.36
CA LEU A 45 -0.09 8.07 2.49
C LEU A 45 0.18 9.56 2.73
N GLN A 46 1.45 9.94 2.73
CA GLN A 46 1.86 11.35 2.67
C GLN A 46 2.17 11.66 1.21
N GLY A 47 1.17 12.19 0.49
CA GLY A 47 1.13 12.32 -0.95
C GLY A 47 0.41 11.17 -1.64
N THR A 48 0.66 11.02 -2.93
CA THR A 48 -0.07 10.08 -3.81
C THR A 48 0.77 8.90 -4.28
N LYS A 49 2.03 8.80 -3.84
CA LYS A 49 2.96 7.76 -4.28
C LYS A 49 3.56 7.01 -3.09
N HIS A 50 3.47 5.69 -3.10
CA HIS A 50 4.05 4.85 -2.06
C HIS A 50 4.40 3.46 -2.57
N GLN A 51 5.55 2.92 -2.15
CA GLN A 51 5.92 1.54 -2.41
C GLN A 51 5.70 0.70 -1.14
N PRO A 52 4.67 -0.15 -1.09
CA PRO A 52 4.36 -0.93 0.09
C PRO A 52 5.41 -2.02 0.31
N ARG A 53 5.75 -2.26 1.58
CA ARG A 53 6.69 -3.31 1.99
C ARG A 53 5.98 -4.41 2.78
N VAL A 54 6.41 -5.65 2.61
CA VAL A 54 5.83 -6.83 3.26
C VAL A 54 6.91 -7.82 3.70
N ARG A 55 6.57 -8.78 4.57
CA ARG A 55 7.56 -9.72 5.14
C ARG A 55 8.06 -10.77 4.15
N ALA A 56 7.26 -11.13 3.16
CA ALA A 56 7.57 -12.22 2.24
C ALA A 56 7.02 -11.94 0.84
N ALA A 57 7.66 -12.51 -0.17
CA ALA A 57 7.13 -12.54 -1.52
C ALA A 57 5.81 -13.33 -1.57
N GLY A 58 4.93 -13.00 -2.52
CA GLY A 58 3.61 -13.62 -2.64
C GLY A 58 2.52 -12.63 -3.04
N ASN A 59 1.26 -13.07 -3.02
CA ASN A 59 0.12 -12.26 -3.42
C ASN A 59 -0.48 -11.54 -2.21
N TYR A 60 -0.87 -10.28 -2.43
CA TYR A 60 -1.47 -9.43 -1.41
C TYR A 60 -2.64 -8.67 -2.02
N GLN A 61 -3.66 -8.47 -1.19
CA GLN A 61 -4.74 -7.56 -1.52
C GLN A 61 -4.37 -6.17 -1.02
N VAL A 62 -4.37 -5.19 -1.91
CA VAL A 62 -4.16 -3.78 -1.57
C VAL A 62 -5.42 -2.98 -1.86
N THR A 63 -5.92 -2.28 -0.85
CA THR A 63 -7.05 -1.37 -0.99
C THR A 63 -6.58 0.06 -0.77
N ILE A 64 -6.85 0.93 -1.74
CA ILE A 64 -6.71 2.38 -1.59
C ILE A 64 -8.09 2.97 -1.33
N ARG A 65 -8.21 3.80 -0.31
CA ARG A 65 -9.46 4.47 0.07
C ARG A 65 -9.21 5.97 0.26
N ASP A 66 -10.07 6.77 -0.33
CA ASP A 66 -10.24 8.17 0.04
C ASP A 66 -11.38 8.26 1.06
N ASP A 67 -11.05 8.68 2.28
CA ASP A 67 -12.02 8.81 3.37
C ASP A 67 -12.86 10.09 3.29
N ILE A 68 -12.46 11.06 2.46
CA ILE A 68 -13.25 12.28 2.22
C ILE A 68 -14.42 11.98 1.29
N THR A 69 -14.15 11.27 0.18
CA THR A 69 -15.18 10.94 -0.81
C THR A 69 -15.84 9.58 -0.57
N GLY A 70 -15.25 8.74 0.30
CA GLY A 70 -15.69 7.37 0.54
C GLY A 70 -15.34 6.39 -0.59
N LYS A 71 -14.66 6.85 -1.64
CA LYS A 71 -14.28 6.01 -2.77
C LYS A 71 -13.13 5.08 -2.41
N SER A 72 -13.14 3.88 -2.99
CA SER A 72 -12.06 2.93 -2.79
C SER A 72 -11.86 2.04 -4.00
N LYS A 73 -10.65 1.52 -4.14
CA LYS A 73 -10.27 0.55 -5.16
C LYS A 73 -9.38 -0.52 -4.55
N THR A 74 -9.71 -1.77 -4.82
CA THR A 74 -8.97 -2.95 -4.34
C THR A 74 -8.30 -3.66 -5.51
N LEU A 75 -7.07 -4.09 -5.32
CA LEU A 75 -6.22 -4.74 -6.31
C LEU A 75 -5.54 -5.96 -5.69
N GLN A 76 -5.24 -6.93 -6.54
CA GLN A 76 -4.36 -8.05 -6.20
C GLN A 76 -2.98 -7.76 -6.77
N LEU A 77 -1.96 -7.68 -5.92
CA LEU A 77 -0.61 -7.32 -6.29
C LEU A 77 0.38 -8.37 -5.77
N THR A 78 1.41 -8.65 -6.56
CA THR A 78 2.45 -9.63 -6.22
C THR A 78 3.69 -8.93 -5.69
N ALA A 79 4.14 -9.33 -4.52
CA ALA A 79 5.38 -8.87 -3.91
C ALA A 79 6.57 -9.74 -4.32
N THR A 80 7.69 -9.10 -4.62
CA THR A 80 8.96 -9.75 -5.01
C THR A 80 10.13 -9.13 -4.24
N ALA A 81 11.30 -9.77 -4.26
CA ALA A 81 12.49 -9.22 -3.59
C ALA A 81 12.96 -7.87 -4.17
N SER A 82 12.71 -7.64 -5.47
CA SER A 82 12.89 -6.37 -6.16
C SER A 82 11.68 -6.16 -7.06
N ASN A 83 11.01 -5.02 -6.93
CA ASN A 83 9.79 -4.71 -7.67
C ASN A 83 9.83 -3.28 -8.20
N ASP A 84 10.08 -3.14 -9.50
CA ASP A 84 10.17 -1.85 -10.19
C ASP A 84 8.87 -1.49 -10.92
N ALA A 85 7.83 -2.31 -10.78
CA ALA A 85 6.54 -2.05 -11.39
C ALA A 85 5.85 -0.84 -10.74
N VAL A 86 5.05 -0.14 -11.54
CA VAL A 86 4.22 0.98 -11.09
C VAL A 86 2.76 0.66 -11.39
N GLU A 87 1.93 0.69 -10.35
CA GLU A 87 0.50 0.49 -10.44
C GLU A 87 -0.20 1.85 -10.30
N LYS A 88 -0.92 2.25 -11.36
CA LYS A 88 -1.64 3.53 -11.40
C LYS A 88 -3.11 3.34 -11.05
N ILE A 89 -3.57 4.09 -10.06
CA ILE A 89 -4.90 3.96 -9.49
C ILE A 89 -5.61 5.30 -9.63
N SER A 90 -6.79 5.32 -10.24
CA SER A 90 -7.68 6.49 -10.20
C SER A 90 -8.85 6.23 -9.26
N LEU A 91 -9.15 7.21 -8.41
CA LEU A 91 -10.33 7.26 -7.53
C LEU A 91 -11.33 8.36 -7.97
N GLU A 92 -11.31 8.73 -9.25
CA GLU A 92 -12.25 9.70 -9.84
C GLU A 92 -13.71 9.23 -9.90
#